data_AF-A0A3A5AD08-F1
#
_entry.id   AF-A0A3A5AD08-F1
#
_cell.length_a   1.000
_cell.length_b   1.000
_cell.length_c   1.000
_cell.angle_alpha   90.00
_cell.angle_beta   90.00
_cell.angle_gamma   90.00
#
_symmetry.space_group_name_H-M   'P 1'
#
loop_
_entity.id
_entity.type
_entity.pdbx_description
1 polymer ?
#
loop_
_entity_poly.entity_id
_entity_poly.type
_entity_poly.pdbx_seq_one_letter_code
_entity_poly.pdbx_strand_id
1 'polypeptide(L)' 'MIIAFVFLFFSGCSEQRAKESFETAKFEELQKNFAHARELYREIVEKYPKSEYAAQAAERLKELERK' A
#
# COMPACT_ATOMS: atom_id res chain seq x y z
N MET A 1 31.65 -13.85 20.27
CA MET A 1 30.42 -13.08 20.54
C MET A 1 29.89 -12.56 19.20
N ILE A 2 29.19 -13.42 18.43
CA ILE A 2 28.70 -13.10 17.07
C ILE A 2 27.20 -13.44 17.05
N ILE A 3 26.38 -12.71 17.80
CA ILE A 3 24.92 -12.84 17.73
C ILE A 3 24.32 -11.45 17.97
N ALA A 4 24.49 -10.52 17.03
CA ALA A 4 23.91 -9.18 17.16
C ALA A 4 23.67 -8.47 15.82
N PHE A 5 23.35 -9.19 14.73
CA PHE A 5 23.11 -8.53 13.43
C PHE A 5 21.90 -9.05 12.63
N VAL A 6 21.00 -9.82 13.25
CA VAL A 6 19.80 -10.35 12.57
C VAL A 6 18.53 -9.87 13.28
N PHE A 7 18.33 -8.56 13.37
CA PHE A 7 17.07 -7.97 13.84
C PHE A 7 16.40 -6.99 12.85
N LEU A 8 16.97 -6.76 11.65
CA LEU A 8 16.44 -5.80 10.68
C LEU A 8 15.68 -6.41 9.48
N PHE A 9 15.46 -7.72 9.44
CA PHE A 9 14.88 -8.38 8.25
C PHE A 9 13.36 -8.60 8.27
N PHE A 10 12.66 -8.35 9.36
CA PHE A 10 11.22 -8.68 9.46
C PHE A 10 10.25 -7.56 9.05
N SER A 11 10.68 -6.29 9.03
CA SER A 11 9.80 -5.15 8.68
C SER A 11 9.75 -4.82 7.18
N GLY A 12 10.64 -5.37 6.36
CA GLY A 12 10.69 -5.03 4.92
C GLY A 12 9.62 -5.70 4.05
N CYS A 13 9.09 -6.85 4.45
CA CYS A 13 8.18 -7.62 3.60
C CYS A 13 6.78 -7.00 3.51
N SER A 14 6.29 -6.38 4.59
CA SER A 14 5.01 -5.65 4.55
C SER A 14 5.11 -4.37 3.73
N GLU A 15 6.24 -3.66 3.82
CA GLU A 15 6.44 -2.40 3.10
C GLU A 15 6.47 -2.62 1.58
N GLN A 16 7.22 -3.64 1.14
CA GLN A 16 7.33 -3.97 -0.27
C GLN A 16 5.97 -4.38 -0.87
N ARG A 17 5.16 -5.17 -0.14
CA ARG A 17 3.83 -5.56 -0.62
C ARG A 17 2.87 -4.38 -0.67
N ALA A 18 2.92 -3.49 0.31
CA ALA A 18 2.13 -2.26 0.30
C ALA A 18 2.48 -1.38 -0.91
N LYS A 19 3.77 -1.27 -1.23
CA LYS A 19 4.26 -0.59 -2.43
C LYS A 19 3.71 -1.20 -3.72
N GLU A 20 3.85 -2.50 -3.90
CA GLU A 20 3.38 -3.22 -5.10
C GLU A 20 1.87 -3.08 -5.30
N SER A 21 1.09 -3.22 -4.23
CA SER A 21 -0.35 -2.98 -4.26
C SER A 21 -0.69 -1.52 -4.61
N PHE A 22 0.07 -0.56 -4.08
CA PHE A 22 -0.14 0.87 -4.36
C PHE A 22 0.17 1.23 -5.82
N GLU A 23 1.25 0.70 -6.39
CA GLU A 23 1.60 0.87 -7.80
C GLU A 23 0.52 0.25 -8.71
N THR A 24 -0.02 -0.91 -8.35
CA THR A 24 -1.14 -1.55 -9.06
C THR A 24 -2.40 -0.69 -8.99
N ALA A 25 -2.75 -0.16 -7.80
CA ALA A 25 -3.90 0.72 -7.64
C ALA A 25 -3.80 1.98 -8.52
N LYS A 26 -2.61 2.60 -8.59
CA LYS A 26 -2.34 3.73 -9.48
C LYS A 26 -2.47 3.35 -10.95
N PHE A 27 -2.02 2.15 -11.34
CA PHE A 27 -2.16 1.67 -12.70
C PHE A 27 -3.64 1.51 -13.09
N GLU A 28 -4.43 0.85 -12.25
CA GLU A 28 -5.89 0.72 -12.44
C GLU A 28 -6.58 2.09 -12.52
N GLU A 29 -6.17 3.04 -11.68
CA GLU A 29 -6.67 4.42 -11.71
C GLU A 29 -6.36 5.11 -13.06
N LEU A 30 -5.15 4.95 -13.59
CA LEU A 30 -4.75 5.48 -14.90
C LEU A 30 -5.56 4.85 -16.05
N GLN A 31 -5.89 3.56 -15.93
CA GLN A 31 -6.77 2.84 -16.86
C GLN A 31 -8.26 3.21 -16.69
N LYS A 32 -8.59 4.15 -15.78
CA LYS A 32 -9.95 4.55 -15.40
C LYS A 32 -10.79 3.42 -14.77
N ASN A 33 -10.15 2.36 -14.31
CA ASN A 33 -10.79 1.30 -13.54
C ASN A 33 -10.91 1.70 -12.07
N PHE A 34 -11.70 2.74 -11.80
CA PHE A 34 -11.80 3.34 -10.47
C PHE A 34 -12.41 2.40 -9.42
N ALA A 35 -13.23 1.43 -9.84
CA ALA A 35 -13.77 0.43 -8.93
C ALA A 35 -12.64 -0.43 -8.33
N HIS A 36 -11.79 -0.99 -9.18
CA HIS A 36 -10.65 -1.82 -8.76
C HIS A 36 -9.59 -0.98 -8.03
N ALA A 37 -9.29 0.24 -8.52
CA ALA A 37 -8.36 1.14 -7.83
C ALA A 37 -8.78 1.43 -6.38
N ARG A 38 -10.07 1.71 -6.14
CA ARG A 38 -10.60 1.92 -4.78
C ARG A 38 -10.48 0.68 -3.90
N GLU A 39 -10.72 -0.50 -4.45
CA GLU A 39 -10.55 -1.76 -3.74
C GLU A 39 -9.11 -1.95 -3.28
N LEU A 40 -8.14 -1.82 -4.18
CA LEU A 40 -6.72 -1.95 -3.86
C LEU A 40 -6.25 -0.91 -2.84
N TYR A 41 -6.66 0.37 -2.99
CA TYR A 41 -6.32 1.39 -2.00
C TYR A 41 -6.89 1.06 -0.61
N ARG A 42 -8.13 0.56 -0.53
CA ARG A 42 -8.72 0.11 0.74
C ARG A 42 -7.94 -1.05 1.34
N GLU A 43 -7.59 -2.05 0.53
CA GLU A 43 -6.82 -3.19 0.99
C GLU A 43 -5.47 -2.78 1.58
N ILE A 44 -4.79 -1.79 1.00
CA ILE A 44 -3.50 -1.30 1.52
C ILE A 44 -3.68 -0.69 2.92
N VAL A 45 -4.72 0.12 3.10
CA VAL A 45 -5.03 0.73 4.41
C VAL A 45 -5.34 -0.33 5.46
N GLU A 46 -6.09 -1.37 5.09
CA GLU A 46 -6.50 -2.44 6.00
C GLU A 46 -5.37 -3.43 6.31
N LYS A 47 -4.62 -3.88 5.30
CA LYS A 47 -3.61 -4.94 5.43
C LYS A 47 -2.23 -4.42 5.82
N TYR A 48 -1.92 -3.17 5.48
CA TYR A 48 -0.60 -2.56 5.71
C TYR A 48 -0.66 -1.22 6.48
N PRO A 49 -1.40 -1.12 7.60
CA PRO A 49 -1.70 0.16 8.26
C PRO A 49 -0.47 0.92 8.79
N LYS A 50 0.70 0.28 8.86
CA LYS A 50 1.97 0.88 9.32
C LYS A 50 2.89 1.32 8.18
N SER A 51 2.52 1.02 6.93
CA SER A 51 3.32 1.36 5.76
C SER A 51 3.12 2.83 5.36
N GLU A 52 4.15 3.43 4.76
CA GLU A 52 4.03 4.78 4.18
C GLU A 52 2.99 4.85 3.06
N TYR A 53 2.72 3.71 2.40
CA TYR A 53 1.73 3.59 1.33
C TYR A 53 0.30 3.57 1.84
N ALA A 54 0.05 3.23 3.12
CA ALA A 54 -1.31 3.28 3.69
C ALA A 54 -1.83 4.72 3.78
N ALA A 55 -0.99 5.66 4.20
CA ALA A 55 -1.37 7.08 4.24
C ALA A 55 -1.69 7.63 2.84
N GLN A 56 -0.83 7.31 1.85
CA GLN A 56 -1.04 7.71 0.47
C GLN A 56 -2.29 7.06 -0.14
N ALA A 57 -2.51 5.76 0.11
CA ALA A 57 -3.68 5.03 -0.36
C ALA A 57 -4.98 5.61 0.21
N ALA A 58 -4.99 5.99 1.50
CA ALA A 58 -6.15 6.63 2.12
C ALA A 58 -6.50 7.98 1.47
N GLU A 59 -5.50 8.79 1.12
CA GLU A 59 -5.70 10.05 0.42
C GLU A 59 -6.29 9.84 -0.98
N ARG A 60 -5.70 8.93 -1.76
CA ARG A 60 -6.21 8.57 -3.09
C ARG A 60 -7.64 8.01 -3.03
N LEU A 61 -7.92 7.11 -2.09
CA LEU A 61 -9.25 6.55 -1.89
C LEU A 61 -10.30 7.64 -1.64
N LYS A 62 -10.00 8.58 -0.74
CA LYS A 62 -10.88 9.72 -0.44
C LYS A 62 -11.13 10.59 -1.67
N GLU A 63 -10.13 10.78 -2.54
CA GLU A 63 -10.32 11.51 -3.80
C GLU A 63 -11.24 10.78 -4.78
N LEU A 64 -11.06 9.47 -4.93
CA LEU A 64 -11.87 8.64 -5.83
C LEU A 64 -13.30 8.44 -5.35
N GLU A 65 -13.57 8.55 -4.05
CA GLU A 65 -14.93 8.52 -3.49
C GLU A 65 -15.72 9.81 -3.73
N ARG A 66 -15.03 10.91 -4.07
CA ARG A 66 -15.66 12.20 -4.42
C ARG A 66 -15.94 12.36 -5.92
N LYS A 67 -15.47 11.44 -6.74
CA LYS A 67 -15.69 11.38 -8.19
C LYS A 67 -16.90 10.52 -8.51
#